data_AF-A0A833QTW9-F1
#
_entry.id   AF-A0A833QTW9-F1
#
_cell.length_a   1.000
_cell.length_b   1.000
_cell.length_c   1.000
_cell.angle_alpha   90.00
_cell.angle_beta   90.00
_cell.angle_gamma   90.00
#
_symmetry.space_group_name_H-M   'P 1'
#
loop_
_entity.id
_entity.type
_entity.pdbx_description
1 polymer ?
#
loop_
_entity_poly.entity_id
_entity_poly.type
_entity_poly.pdbx_seq_one_letter_code
_entity_poly.pdbx_strand_id
1 'polypeptide(L)'
;MAYSQQETKKCFLISLVFLLCCSPWHYVEVDEEKGVELFYYFVESERNPEKDPLLIWLTGGPGCSSLLGLTIEIGPLLFDLPNYVNGLPSINYKPDSWTQVSSVIFVDSPVGTGFSYSRTTEGFQTSDTETARQLLHFLYKWLEEHPKFKSNPLYICGSSYSGMIVPVLTLEISIAKESHGAPFNLKGYVLGNPITDMNFDKNAKVPFVHGMALISDELYESTKKSCSGNYMTPSNIHCAKYLDTVTEDSLYQLSNFWANNGTVRDALGIHKGTIVDWHRCTHLPYTSNVQSAVPYHRTITSKGYPTLIYSGDHDAMAPYVGTQAWIRSLNFSVIDNWRPWYSSGQVAGYDLFGLWF
;
A
#
# COMPACT_ATOMS: atom_id res chain seq x y z
N MET A 1 11.37 9.82 42.35
CA MET A 1 11.95 8.71 41.58
C MET A 1 11.61 8.94 40.13
N ALA A 2 12.57 9.41 39.33
CA ALA A 2 12.37 9.67 37.91
C ALA A 2 12.57 8.34 37.16
N TYR A 3 11.49 7.77 36.64
CA TYR A 3 11.59 6.67 35.68
C TYR A 3 12.34 7.17 34.44
N SER A 4 13.26 6.35 33.92
CA SER A 4 13.96 6.71 32.69
C SER A 4 12.94 6.82 31.54
N GLN A 5 13.15 7.73 30.58
CA GLN A 5 12.31 7.84 29.38
C GLN A 5 12.12 6.49 28.65
N GLN A 6 13.05 5.57 28.82
CA GLN A 6 13.04 4.23 28.23
C GLN A 6 12.13 3.25 28.98
N GLU A 7 11.96 3.41 30.30
CA GLU A 7 11.01 2.63 31.10
C GLU A 7 9.57 3.09 30.91
N THR A 8 9.33 4.40 30.76
CA THR A 8 8.01 4.93 30.40
C THR A 8 7.57 4.46 29.01
N LYS A 9 8.51 4.34 28.07
CA LYS A 9 8.29 3.76 26.73
C LYS A 9 8.08 2.24 26.74
N LYS A 10 8.75 1.50 27.65
CA LYS A 10 8.47 0.07 27.88
C LYS A 10 7.09 -0.17 28.48
N CYS A 11 6.64 0.68 29.42
CA CYS A 11 5.25 0.67 29.87
C CYS A 11 4.28 0.99 28.71
N PHE A 12 4.67 1.85 27.76
CA PHE A 12 3.90 2.12 26.54
C PHE A 12 3.79 0.91 25.59
N LEU A 13 4.83 0.08 25.48
CA LEU A 13 4.81 -1.19 24.72
C LEU A 13 3.91 -2.25 25.39
N ILE A 14 3.99 -2.38 26.72
CA ILE A 14 3.08 -3.25 27.49
C ILE A 14 1.65 -2.70 27.44
N SER A 15 1.49 -1.38 27.47
CA SER A 15 0.23 -0.69 27.22
C SER A 15 -0.22 -0.75 25.77
N LEU A 16 0.62 -1.03 24.76
CA LEU A 16 0.17 -1.24 23.38
C LEU A 16 -0.49 -2.62 23.26
N VAL A 17 0.08 -3.63 23.93
CA VAL A 17 -0.55 -4.95 24.09
C VAL A 17 -1.82 -4.86 24.95
N PHE A 18 -1.89 -3.94 25.92
CA PHE A 18 -3.10 -3.67 26.72
C PHE A 18 -4.10 -2.66 26.09
N LEU A 19 -3.68 -1.77 25.20
CA LEU A 19 -4.53 -0.88 24.40
C LEU A 19 -5.18 -1.67 23.27
N LEU A 20 -4.47 -2.66 22.71
CA LEU A 20 -5.07 -3.76 21.95
C LEU A 20 -6.12 -4.53 22.77
N CYS A 21 -6.09 -4.47 24.10
CA CYS A 21 -7.04 -5.15 24.99
C CYS A 21 -8.20 -4.25 25.49
N CYS A 22 -8.19 -2.93 25.23
CA CYS A 22 -9.18 -1.99 25.78
C CYS A 22 -9.91 -1.07 24.76
N SER A 23 -9.77 -1.30 23.45
CA SER A 23 -10.64 -0.68 22.44
C SER A 23 -11.41 -1.77 21.66
N PRO A 24 -12.76 -1.83 21.73
CA PRO A 24 -13.53 -3.03 21.30
C PRO A 24 -13.72 -3.27 19.79
N TRP A 25 -13.11 -2.53 18.87
CA TRP A 25 -13.67 -2.48 17.50
C TRP A 25 -12.61 -2.84 16.47
N HIS A 26 -12.61 -4.11 16.08
CA HIS A 26 -11.65 -4.69 15.16
C HIS A 26 -12.17 -4.74 13.73
N TYR A 27 -13.49 -4.57 13.55
CA TYR A 27 -14.20 -4.74 12.30
C TYR A 27 -15.20 -3.60 12.07
N VAL A 28 -15.41 -3.23 10.82
CA VAL A 28 -16.51 -2.37 10.38
C VAL A 28 -17.27 -3.09 9.28
N GLU A 29 -18.56 -3.31 9.46
CA GLU A 29 -19.42 -3.88 8.43
C GLU A 29 -19.68 -2.86 7.32
N VAL A 30 -19.24 -3.13 6.10
CA VAL A 30 -19.31 -2.20 4.96
C VAL A 30 -20.37 -2.57 3.93
N ASP A 31 -20.86 -3.80 3.99
CA ASP A 31 -21.93 -4.35 3.15
C ASP A 31 -22.75 -5.37 3.95
N GLU A 32 -23.93 -4.97 4.43
CA GLU A 32 -24.79 -5.84 5.24
C GLU A 32 -25.41 -6.98 4.42
N GLU A 33 -25.80 -6.70 3.17
CA GLU A 33 -26.43 -7.66 2.26
C GLU A 33 -25.48 -8.82 1.92
N LYS A 34 -24.23 -8.48 1.61
CA LYS A 34 -23.18 -9.46 1.33
C LYS A 34 -22.44 -9.92 2.59
N GLY A 35 -22.68 -9.27 3.72
CA GLY A 35 -22.05 -9.55 5.01
C GLY A 35 -20.54 -9.31 5.02
N VAL A 36 -20.08 -8.22 4.41
CA VAL A 36 -18.66 -7.85 4.33
C VAL A 36 -18.26 -7.01 5.54
N GLU A 37 -17.22 -7.46 6.23
CA GLU A 37 -16.61 -6.77 7.37
C GLU A 37 -15.12 -6.53 7.11
N LEU A 38 -14.69 -5.26 7.20
CA LEU A 38 -13.28 -4.91 7.07
C LEU A 38 -12.63 -4.79 8.44
N PHE A 39 -11.55 -5.52 8.64
CA PHE A 39 -10.69 -5.43 9.79
C PHE A 39 -9.78 -4.21 9.73
N TYR A 40 -9.48 -3.61 10.87
CA TYR A 40 -8.48 -2.55 10.95
C TYR A 40 -7.68 -2.57 12.25
N TYR A 41 -6.47 -2.03 12.17
CA TYR A 41 -5.66 -1.63 13.32
C TYR A 41 -5.72 -0.12 13.44
N PHE A 42 -5.79 0.40 14.66
CA PHE A 42 -5.76 1.84 14.89
C PHE A 42 -4.71 2.21 15.92
N VAL A 43 -3.90 3.21 15.59
CA VAL A 43 -2.90 3.78 16.49
C VAL A 43 -3.10 5.29 16.55
N GLU A 44 -3.32 5.82 17.74
CA GLU A 44 -3.42 7.26 17.97
C GLU A 44 -2.05 7.94 17.84
N SER A 45 -2.08 9.23 17.47
CA SER A 45 -0.88 10.05 17.50
C SER A 45 -0.26 10.07 18.89
N GLU A 46 1.05 9.89 18.94
CA GLU A 46 1.84 9.95 20.16
C GLU A 46 2.08 11.39 20.64
N ARG A 47 1.76 12.40 19.81
CA ARG A 47 1.90 13.82 20.13
C ARG A 47 0.59 14.45 20.58
N ASN A 48 -0.41 14.58 19.70
CA ASN A 48 -1.72 15.12 20.07
C ASN A 48 -2.84 14.55 19.18
N PRO A 49 -3.49 13.44 19.55
CA PRO A 49 -4.46 12.76 18.71
C PRO A 49 -5.74 13.58 18.45
N GLU A 50 -6.06 14.59 19.26
CA GLU A 50 -7.23 15.46 19.03
C GLU A 50 -7.00 16.51 17.92
N LYS A 51 -5.74 16.80 17.58
CA LYS A 51 -5.37 17.84 16.60
C LYS A 51 -4.58 17.31 15.42
N ASP A 52 -3.79 16.28 15.65
CA ASP A 52 -2.90 15.72 14.65
C ASP A 52 -3.69 15.00 13.55
N PRO A 53 -3.16 14.92 12.31
CA PRO A 53 -3.88 14.32 11.19
C PRO A 53 -4.35 12.89 11.46
N LEU A 54 -5.50 12.55 10.89
CA LEU A 54 -5.98 11.17 10.75
C LEU A 54 -5.57 10.65 9.37
N LEU A 55 -4.86 9.54 9.34
CA LEU A 55 -4.47 8.85 8.11
C LEU A 55 -5.23 7.54 7.98
N ILE A 56 -5.70 7.23 6.77
CA ILE A 56 -6.00 5.84 6.39
C ILE A 56 -4.77 5.31 5.67
N TRP A 57 -4.27 4.14 6.06
CA TRP A 57 -3.19 3.45 5.35
C TRP A 57 -3.71 2.18 4.68
N LEU A 58 -3.48 2.08 3.38
CA LEU A 58 -3.80 0.92 2.55
C LEU A 58 -2.52 0.31 1.98
N THR A 59 -2.17 -0.89 2.42
CA THR A 59 -1.15 -1.69 1.74
C THR A 59 -1.70 -2.25 0.42
N GLY A 60 -0.85 -2.36 -0.60
CA GLY A 60 -1.23 -2.76 -1.96
C GLY A 60 -1.45 -4.27 -2.15
N GLY A 61 -0.82 -4.83 -3.19
CA GLY A 61 -1.02 -6.22 -3.63
C GLY A 61 -1.63 -6.28 -5.05
N PRO A 62 -2.96 -6.35 -5.22
CA PRO A 62 -4.02 -6.25 -4.21
C PRO A 62 -4.07 -7.45 -3.26
N GLY A 63 -4.65 -7.28 -2.07
CA GLY A 63 -4.86 -8.36 -1.11
C GLY A 63 -3.78 -8.53 -0.04
N CYS A 64 -2.86 -7.57 0.10
CA CYS A 64 -1.84 -7.61 1.15
C CYS A 64 -2.34 -6.88 2.40
N SER A 65 -2.16 -7.51 3.57
CA SER A 65 -2.61 -6.95 4.85
C SER A 65 -1.87 -5.65 5.22
N SER A 66 -2.62 -4.70 5.77
CA SER A 66 -2.07 -3.45 6.30
C SER A 66 -1.33 -3.64 7.63
N LEU A 67 -1.28 -4.87 8.16
CA LEU A 67 -0.32 -5.26 9.21
C LEU A 67 1.12 -5.00 8.77
N LEU A 68 1.43 -5.10 7.48
CA LEU A 68 2.74 -4.73 6.93
C LEU A 68 3.01 -3.23 7.13
N GLY A 69 2.01 -2.39 6.86
CA GLY A 69 2.00 -0.97 7.18
C GLY A 69 2.33 -0.70 8.65
N LEU A 70 1.72 -1.46 9.55
CA LEU A 70 1.85 -1.32 11.01
C LEU A 70 3.22 -1.78 11.55
N THR A 71 3.80 -2.84 10.98
CA THR A 71 4.93 -3.58 11.58
C THR A 71 6.25 -3.52 10.81
N ILE A 72 6.23 -3.01 9.58
CA ILE A 72 7.40 -2.98 8.69
C ILE A 72 7.60 -1.57 8.09
N GLU A 73 6.50 -0.90 7.71
CA GLU A 73 6.56 0.36 6.98
C GLU A 73 6.48 1.58 7.92
N ILE A 74 5.29 2.16 8.11
CA ILE A 74 5.12 3.46 8.76
C ILE A 74 4.69 3.39 10.23
N GLY A 75 4.26 2.22 10.70
CA GLY A 75 3.75 2.04 12.05
C GLY A 75 4.82 1.99 13.14
N PRO A 76 4.43 2.01 14.41
CA PRO A 76 5.34 2.07 15.56
C PRO A 76 5.85 0.71 16.00
N LEU A 77 5.53 -0.36 15.28
CA LEU A 77 5.89 -1.73 15.65
C LEU A 77 6.93 -2.27 14.69
N LEU A 78 7.82 -3.13 15.22
CA LEU A 78 8.80 -3.87 14.45
C LEU A 78 8.96 -5.26 15.05
N PHE A 79 8.88 -6.31 14.23
CA PHE A 79 9.22 -7.66 14.69
C PHE A 79 10.72 -7.77 14.99
N ASP A 80 11.06 -8.40 16.12
CA ASP A 80 12.46 -8.68 16.49
C ASP A 80 13.02 -9.87 15.70
N LEU A 81 13.10 -9.71 14.38
CA LEU A 81 13.61 -10.73 13.46
C LEU A 81 15.04 -11.19 13.80
N PRO A 82 16.00 -10.30 14.15
CA PRO A 82 17.37 -10.72 14.43
C PRO A 82 17.50 -11.69 15.62
N ASN A 83 16.58 -11.61 16.59
CA ASN A 83 16.61 -12.45 17.80
C ASN A 83 15.55 -13.55 17.80
N TYR A 84 14.80 -13.73 16.71
CA TYR A 84 13.74 -14.73 16.64
C TYR A 84 14.31 -16.14 16.44
N VAL A 85 14.06 -17.04 17.41
CA VAL A 85 14.51 -18.43 17.36
C VAL A 85 13.32 -19.38 17.15
N ASN A 86 12.25 -19.23 17.93
CA ASN A 86 10.99 -19.99 17.82
C ASN A 86 9.87 -19.32 18.66
N GLY A 87 8.62 -19.78 18.49
CA GLY A 87 7.47 -19.31 19.27
C GLY A 87 6.82 -18.04 18.73
N LEU A 88 6.21 -17.23 19.60
CA LEU A 88 5.64 -15.94 19.20
C LEU A 88 6.76 -14.91 19.05
N PRO A 89 6.88 -14.24 17.88
CA PRO A 89 7.86 -13.18 17.70
C PRO A 89 7.66 -12.05 18.69
N SER A 90 8.75 -11.54 19.26
CA SER A 90 8.71 -10.32 20.06
C SER A 90 8.50 -9.10 19.15
N ILE A 91 7.77 -8.10 19.65
CA ILE A 91 7.52 -6.84 18.96
C ILE A 91 8.25 -5.73 19.72
N ASN A 92 9.07 -4.98 18.99
CA ASN A 92 9.80 -3.81 19.44
C ASN A 92 9.11 -2.54 18.94
N TYR A 93 9.40 -1.42 19.61
CA TYR A 93 8.91 -0.10 19.22
C TYR A 93 9.84 0.55 18.21
N LYS A 94 9.25 1.12 17.15
CA LYS A 94 9.92 1.89 16.10
C LYS A 94 9.74 3.39 16.35
N PRO A 95 10.79 4.13 16.74
CA PRO A 95 10.69 5.54 17.15
C PRO A 95 10.49 6.53 15.99
N ASP A 96 10.79 6.13 14.76
CA ASP A 96 10.69 6.89 13.52
C ASP A 96 9.37 6.62 12.77
N SER A 97 8.32 6.22 13.49
CA SER A 97 7.00 5.96 12.95
C SER A 97 6.24 7.24 12.57
N TRP A 98 5.28 7.11 11.67
CA TRP A 98 4.36 8.22 11.33
C TRP A 98 3.40 8.53 12.48
N THR A 99 3.21 7.60 13.41
CA THR A 99 2.38 7.80 14.61
C THR A 99 2.95 8.84 15.57
N GLN A 100 4.22 9.22 15.43
CA GLN A 100 4.81 10.36 16.16
C GLN A 100 4.03 11.66 15.95
N VAL A 101 3.36 11.83 14.81
CA VAL A 101 2.69 13.09 14.43
C VAL A 101 1.33 12.89 13.76
N SER A 102 0.78 11.68 13.77
CA SER A 102 -0.52 11.37 13.18
C SER A 102 -1.20 10.18 13.85
N SER A 103 -2.53 10.13 13.81
CA SER A 103 -3.30 8.93 14.13
C SER A 103 -3.51 8.15 12.85
N VAL A 104 -3.30 6.83 12.86
CA VAL A 104 -3.30 6.01 11.63
C VAL A 104 -4.24 4.82 11.77
N ILE A 105 -5.14 4.67 10.81
CA ILE A 105 -6.01 3.51 10.62
C ILE A 105 -5.41 2.64 9.51
N PHE A 106 -4.90 1.46 9.87
CA PHE A 106 -4.38 0.46 8.95
C PHE A 106 -5.51 -0.50 8.61
N VAL A 107 -6.09 -0.37 7.41
CA VAL A 107 -7.27 -1.15 7.03
C VAL A 107 -6.85 -2.36 6.19
N ASP A 108 -7.27 -3.54 6.59
CA ASP A 108 -7.15 -4.73 5.75
C ASP A 108 -8.22 -4.64 4.65
N SER A 109 -7.81 -4.25 3.45
CA SER A 109 -8.70 -4.04 2.32
C SER A 109 -8.04 -4.53 1.03
N PRO A 110 -8.78 -5.15 0.10
CA PRO A 110 -10.23 -5.42 0.10
C PRO A 110 -10.66 -6.58 1.01
N VAL A 111 -11.96 -6.89 1.03
CA VAL A 111 -12.51 -8.11 1.66
C VAL A 111 -11.72 -9.37 1.29
N GLY A 112 -11.43 -10.22 2.28
CA GLY A 112 -10.54 -11.40 2.14
C GLY A 112 -9.05 -11.11 2.38
N THR A 113 -8.68 -9.84 2.57
CA THR A 113 -7.32 -9.43 2.95
C THR A 113 -7.13 -9.52 4.45
N GLY A 114 -6.00 -10.08 4.89
CA GLY A 114 -5.65 -10.14 6.31
C GLY A 114 -6.76 -10.79 7.13
N PHE A 115 -7.36 -10.04 8.05
CA PHE A 115 -8.50 -10.51 8.86
C PHE A 115 -9.88 -10.12 8.32
N SER A 116 -9.96 -9.29 7.27
CA SER A 116 -11.23 -8.89 6.65
C SER A 116 -11.91 -10.06 5.95
N TYR A 117 -13.23 -10.20 6.10
CA TYR A 117 -13.97 -11.36 5.61
C TYR A 117 -15.38 -11.00 5.14
N SER A 118 -16.02 -11.97 4.49
CA SER A 118 -17.43 -11.94 4.15
C SER A 118 -18.13 -13.17 4.72
N ARG A 119 -19.36 -13.00 5.20
CA ARG A 119 -20.25 -14.10 5.63
C ARG A 119 -20.87 -14.87 4.46
N THR A 120 -20.83 -14.30 3.25
CA THR A 120 -21.32 -14.91 2.01
C THR A 120 -20.19 -15.11 1.00
N THR A 121 -20.34 -16.08 0.09
CA THR A 121 -19.37 -16.31 -0.99
C THR A 121 -19.35 -15.15 -1.98
N GLU A 122 -20.53 -14.58 -2.25
CA GLU A 122 -20.74 -13.44 -3.15
C GLU A 122 -20.01 -12.19 -2.64
N GLY A 123 -19.96 -11.98 -1.32
CA GLY A 123 -19.28 -10.83 -0.73
C GLY A 123 -17.77 -10.82 -0.89
N PHE A 124 -17.13 -11.95 -1.21
CA PHE A 124 -15.70 -11.97 -1.56
C PHE A 124 -15.44 -11.44 -2.97
N GLN A 125 -16.45 -11.44 -3.87
CA GLN A 125 -16.32 -10.91 -5.22
C GLN A 125 -16.26 -9.39 -5.17
N THR A 126 -15.11 -8.81 -5.52
CA THR A 126 -14.90 -7.36 -5.44
C THR A 126 -14.07 -6.83 -6.62
N SER A 127 -13.93 -5.51 -6.69
CA SER A 127 -13.22 -4.79 -7.75
C SER A 127 -12.57 -3.52 -7.22
N ASP A 128 -11.76 -2.82 -8.02
CA ASP A 128 -11.15 -1.55 -7.59
C ASP A 128 -12.20 -0.52 -7.16
N THR A 129 -13.26 -0.35 -7.96
CA THR A 129 -14.35 0.60 -7.66
C THR A 129 -15.19 0.15 -6.46
N GLU A 130 -15.47 -1.15 -6.35
CA GLU A 130 -16.24 -1.68 -5.21
C GLU A 130 -15.44 -1.56 -3.90
N THR A 131 -14.12 -1.75 -3.97
CA THR A 131 -13.20 -1.58 -2.84
C THR A 131 -13.19 -0.12 -2.38
N ALA A 132 -13.11 0.84 -3.30
CA ALA A 132 -13.20 2.27 -2.97
C ALA A 132 -14.55 2.61 -2.28
N ARG A 133 -15.67 2.10 -2.82
CA ARG A 133 -17.00 2.28 -2.23
C ARG A 133 -17.10 1.70 -0.82
N GLN A 134 -16.60 0.49 -0.61
CA GLN A 134 -16.57 -0.17 0.70
C GLN A 134 -15.69 0.60 1.70
N LEU A 135 -14.56 1.16 1.26
CA LEU A 135 -13.70 2.00 2.09
C LEU A 135 -14.33 3.36 2.42
N LEU A 136 -15.13 3.94 1.53
CA LEU A 136 -15.93 5.12 1.83
C LEU A 136 -16.96 4.82 2.94
N HIS A 137 -17.69 3.70 2.82
CA HIS A 137 -18.62 3.23 3.84
C HIS A 137 -17.92 2.95 5.18
N PHE A 138 -16.76 2.32 5.14
CA PHE A 138 -15.90 2.10 6.30
C PHE A 138 -15.63 3.43 7.02
N LEU A 139 -15.17 4.45 6.29
CA LEU A 139 -14.81 5.74 6.88
C LEU A 139 -16.02 6.47 7.49
N TYR A 140 -17.19 6.39 6.86
CA TYR A 140 -18.44 6.93 7.44
C TYR A 140 -18.73 6.31 8.80
N LYS A 141 -18.86 4.98 8.85
CA LYS A 141 -19.18 4.25 10.09
C LYS A 141 -18.10 4.44 11.15
N TRP A 142 -16.83 4.40 10.75
CA TRP A 142 -15.72 4.60 11.67
C TRP A 142 -15.76 5.98 12.33
N LEU A 143 -16.06 7.05 11.58
CA LEU A 143 -16.19 8.41 12.15
C LEU A 143 -17.48 8.62 12.97
N GLU A 144 -18.54 7.84 12.72
CA GLU A 144 -19.72 7.82 13.57
C GLU A 144 -19.39 7.27 14.97
N GLU A 145 -18.61 6.19 15.02
CA GLU A 145 -18.14 5.56 16.26
C GLU A 145 -17.00 6.35 16.94
N HIS A 146 -16.22 7.11 16.16
CA HIS A 146 -15.08 7.89 16.65
C HIS A 146 -15.25 9.40 16.36
N PRO A 147 -16.30 10.06 16.90
CA PRO A 147 -16.67 11.41 16.53
C PRO A 147 -15.61 12.46 16.86
N LYS A 148 -14.69 12.18 17.80
CA LYS A 148 -13.56 13.06 18.15
C LYS A 148 -12.62 13.32 16.97
N PHE A 149 -12.56 12.41 15.99
CA PHE A 149 -11.68 12.56 14.82
C PHE A 149 -12.32 13.29 13.64
N LYS A 150 -13.61 13.66 13.69
CA LYS A 150 -14.30 14.34 12.58
C LYS A 150 -13.65 15.66 12.16
N SER A 151 -13.06 16.38 13.12
CA SER A 151 -12.35 17.65 12.84
C SER A 151 -10.89 17.47 12.43
N ASN A 152 -10.30 16.29 12.61
CA ASN A 152 -8.89 16.08 12.31
C ASN A 152 -8.63 16.19 10.81
N PRO A 153 -7.50 16.80 10.38
CA PRO A 153 -7.08 16.76 8.98
C PRO A 153 -7.02 15.30 8.49
N LEU A 154 -7.83 14.95 7.49
CA LEU A 154 -7.88 13.60 6.94
C LEU A 154 -7.00 13.49 5.69
N TYR A 155 -6.14 12.49 5.66
CA TYR A 155 -5.41 12.08 4.44
C TYR A 155 -5.62 10.60 4.15
N ILE A 156 -5.73 10.29 2.86
CA ILE A 156 -5.78 8.90 2.39
C ILE A 156 -4.38 8.50 1.94
N CYS A 157 -3.86 7.39 2.45
CA CYS A 157 -2.48 6.99 2.22
C CYS A 157 -2.40 5.53 1.77
N GLY A 158 -1.33 5.19 1.05
CA GLY A 158 -1.04 3.81 0.72
C GLY A 158 0.21 3.62 -0.11
N SER A 159 0.49 2.36 -0.45
CA SER A 159 1.65 2.00 -1.27
C SER A 159 1.33 0.94 -2.33
N SER A 160 2.16 0.84 -3.36
CA SER A 160 2.03 -0.17 -4.41
C SER A 160 0.67 -0.10 -5.14
N TYR A 161 -0.06 -1.22 -5.26
CA TYR A 161 -1.36 -1.30 -5.94
C TYR A 161 -2.43 -0.37 -5.34
N SER A 162 -2.27 0.10 -4.09
CA SER A 162 -3.13 1.14 -3.52
C SER A 162 -3.11 2.43 -4.33
N GLY A 163 -2.12 2.65 -5.19
CA GLY A 163 -2.12 3.74 -6.18
C GLY A 163 -3.31 3.71 -7.16
N MET A 164 -3.95 2.56 -7.36
CA MET A 164 -5.19 2.44 -8.13
C MET A 164 -6.44 2.78 -7.30
N ILE A 165 -6.37 2.62 -5.97
CA ILE A 165 -7.52 2.71 -5.06
C ILE A 165 -7.60 4.07 -4.38
N VAL A 166 -6.49 4.58 -3.86
CA VAL A 166 -6.42 5.84 -3.10
C VAL A 166 -6.96 7.03 -3.89
N PRO A 167 -6.62 7.24 -5.19
CA PRO A 167 -7.20 8.32 -5.97
C PRO A 167 -8.70 8.16 -6.19
N VAL A 168 -9.18 6.93 -6.41
CA VAL A 168 -10.62 6.66 -6.59
C VAL A 168 -11.38 7.00 -5.30
N LEU A 169 -10.93 6.44 -4.16
CA LEU A 169 -11.50 6.71 -2.84
C LEU A 169 -11.47 8.21 -2.48
N THR A 170 -10.35 8.87 -2.73
CA THR A 170 -10.20 10.31 -2.43
C THR A 170 -11.18 11.15 -3.25
N LEU A 171 -11.40 10.80 -4.52
CA LEU A 171 -12.40 11.47 -5.35
C LEU A 171 -13.82 11.23 -4.82
N GLU A 172 -14.15 9.99 -4.45
CA GLU A 172 -15.46 9.65 -3.87
C GLU A 172 -15.73 10.40 -2.56
N ILE A 173 -14.74 10.49 -1.66
CA ILE A 173 -14.81 11.28 -0.43
C ILE A 173 -15.05 12.77 -0.73
N SER A 174 -14.36 13.32 -1.72
CA SER A 174 -14.56 14.71 -2.13
C SER A 174 -15.97 14.95 -2.66
N ILE A 175 -16.51 14.05 -3.48
CA ILE A 175 -17.87 14.15 -4.02
C ILE A 175 -18.89 14.04 -2.88
N ALA A 176 -18.68 13.08 -1.96
CA ALA A 176 -19.53 12.89 -0.81
C ALA A 176 -19.57 14.13 0.11
N LYS A 177 -18.43 14.79 0.29
CA LYS A 177 -18.34 16.06 1.02
C LYS A 177 -19.16 17.17 0.36
N GLU A 178 -19.05 17.33 -0.96
CA GLU A 178 -19.71 18.39 -1.73
C GLU A 178 -21.22 18.16 -1.87
N SER A 179 -21.63 16.92 -2.17
CA SER A 179 -23.02 16.60 -2.51
C SER A 179 -23.89 16.23 -1.30
N HIS A 180 -23.29 15.68 -0.25
CA HIS A 180 -24.02 15.12 0.90
C HIS A 180 -23.62 15.73 2.25
N GLY A 181 -22.74 16.73 2.25
CA GLY A 181 -22.27 17.37 3.48
C GLY A 181 -21.52 16.41 4.39
N ALA A 182 -20.86 15.39 3.82
CA ALA A 182 -20.13 14.38 4.59
C ALA A 182 -19.11 15.05 5.55
N PRO A 183 -19.00 14.58 6.81
CA PRO A 183 -18.20 15.23 7.86
C PRO A 183 -16.68 14.98 7.70
N PHE A 184 -16.19 14.80 6.47
CA PHE A 184 -14.79 14.56 6.18
C PHE A 184 -14.03 15.88 6.10
N ASN A 185 -13.00 16.05 6.93
CA ASN A 185 -12.02 17.14 6.80
C ASN A 185 -10.85 16.71 5.90
N LEU A 186 -11.17 16.23 4.68
CA LEU A 186 -10.19 15.79 3.69
C LEU A 186 -9.22 16.92 3.33
N LYS A 187 -7.92 16.62 3.40
CA LYS A 187 -6.83 17.56 3.06
C LYS A 187 -5.97 17.11 1.89
N GLY A 188 -5.93 15.82 1.56
CA GLY A 188 -5.10 15.33 0.47
C GLY A 188 -4.87 13.83 0.57
N TYR A 189 -3.88 13.35 -0.17
CA TYR A 189 -3.50 11.94 -0.14
C TYR A 189 -2.01 11.77 -0.40
N VAL A 190 -1.48 10.62 0.02
CA VAL A 190 -0.05 10.30 -0.03
C VAL A 190 0.14 8.89 -0.59
N LEU A 191 1.03 8.72 -1.56
CA LEU A 191 1.29 7.42 -2.16
C LEU A 191 2.79 7.12 -2.25
N GLY A 192 3.18 5.94 -1.75
CA GLY A 192 4.53 5.41 -1.83
C GLY A 192 4.67 4.33 -2.90
N ASN A 193 5.58 4.52 -3.85
CA ASN A 193 5.83 3.58 -4.95
C ASN A 193 4.52 3.10 -5.61
N PRO A 194 3.62 4.01 -6.04
CA PRO A 194 2.31 3.61 -6.52
C PRO A 194 2.37 2.96 -7.90
N ILE A 195 1.53 1.95 -8.09
CA ILE A 195 1.03 1.60 -9.43
C ILE A 195 -0.17 2.49 -9.72
N THR A 196 -0.12 3.24 -10.81
CA THR A 196 -1.12 4.23 -11.20
C THR A 196 -1.62 4.00 -12.63
N ASP A 197 -0.79 3.50 -13.52
CA ASP A 197 -1.16 3.18 -14.89
C ASP A 197 -0.30 2.02 -15.38
N MET A 198 -0.95 0.88 -15.67
CA MET A 198 -0.24 -0.33 -16.04
C MET A 198 0.67 -0.13 -17.26
N ASN A 199 0.27 0.73 -18.22
CA ASN A 199 1.11 1.02 -19.39
C ASN A 199 2.37 1.78 -19.00
N PHE A 200 2.27 2.78 -18.14
CA PHE A 200 3.46 3.51 -17.69
C PHE A 200 4.34 2.64 -16.78
N ASP A 201 3.74 2.01 -15.77
CA ASP A 201 4.48 1.36 -14.70
C ASP A 201 5.12 0.04 -15.15
N LYS A 202 4.41 -0.81 -15.92
CA LYS A 202 5.00 -2.06 -16.41
C LYS A 202 6.04 -1.83 -17.51
N ASN A 203 5.81 -0.87 -18.40
CA ASN A 203 6.80 -0.58 -19.44
C ASN A 203 8.07 0.11 -18.90
N ALA A 204 8.01 0.65 -17.69
CA ALA A 204 9.16 1.22 -17.00
C ALA A 204 10.14 0.17 -16.45
N LYS A 205 9.70 -1.06 -16.17
CA LYS A 205 10.54 -2.07 -15.50
C LYS A 205 11.80 -2.44 -16.29
N VAL A 206 11.66 -2.82 -17.56
CA VAL A 206 12.81 -3.24 -18.40
C VAL A 206 13.88 -2.15 -18.54
N PRO A 207 13.57 -0.90 -18.93
CA PRO A 207 14.58 0.16 -18.99
C PRO A 207 15.13 0.52 -17.60
N PHE A 208 14.34 0.41 -16.53
CA PHE A 208 14.80 0.66 -15.17
C PHE A 208 15.86 -0.36 -14.73
N VAL A 209 15.58 -1.67 -14.84
CA VAL A 209 16.53 -2.71 -14.42
C VAL A 209 17.80 -2.70 -15.28
N HIS A 210 17.71 -2.28 -16.54
CA HIS A 210 18.89 -2.00 -17.37
C HIS A 210 19.68 -0.80 -16.86
N GLY A 211 19.01 0.32 -16.56
CA GLY A 211 19.65 1.52 -15.99
C GLY A 211 20.32 1.27 -14.63
N MET A 212 19.82 0.30 -13.86
CA MET A 212 20.41 -0.19 -12.60
C MET A 212 21.51 -1.25 -12.81
N ALA A 213 21.88 -1.55 -14.06
CA ALA A 213 22.87 -2.56 -14.44
C ALA A 213 22.57 -3.99 -13.94
N LEU A 214 21.28 -4.33 -13.76
CA LEU A 214 20.85 -5.68 -13.36
C LEU A 214 20.75 -6.64 -14.55
N ILE A 215 20.64 -6.11 -15.78
CA ILE A 215 20.65 -6.87 -17.03
C ILE A 215 21.70 -6.31 -17.99
N SER A 216 22.25 -7.16 -18.86
CA SER A 216 23.25 -6.76 -19.86
C SER A 216 22.66 -5.93 -21.00
N ASP A 217 23.50 -5.13 -21.66
CA ASP A 217 23.13 -4.38 -22.87
C ASP A 217 22.58 -5.29 -23.97
N GLU A 218 23.16 -6.49 -24.14
CA GLU A 218 22.71 -7.48 -25.12
C GLU A 218 21.29 -7.97 -24.82
N LEU A 219 21.00 -8.27 -23.55
CA LEU A 219 19.66 -8.70 -23.13
C LEU A 219 18.66 -7.55 -23.27
N TYR A 220 19.04 -6.34 -22.88
CA TYR A 220 18.18 -5.15 -23.01
C TYR A 220 17.82 -4.86 -24.47
N GLU A 221 18.82 -4.76 -25.37
CA GLU A 221 18.57 -4.46 -26.78
C GLU A 221 17.79 -5.57 -27.49
N SER A 222 18.04 -6.84 -27.13
CA SER A 222 17.25 -7.97 -27.62
C SER A 222 15.79 -7.89 -27.15
N THR A 223 15.57 -7.61 -25.87
CA THR A 223 14.22 -7.47 -25.29
C THR A 223 13.47 -6.31 -25.93
N LYS A 224 14.10 -5.14 -26.00
CA LYS A 224 13.55 -3.92 -26.60
C LYS A 224 13.15 -4.13 -28.05
N LYS A 225 14.03 -4.77 -28.84
CA LYS A 225 13.77 -5.08 -30.25
C LYS A 225 12.63 -6.08 -30.42
N SER A 226 12.61 -7.16 -29.64
CA SER A 226 11.59 -8.20 -29.76
C SER A 226 10.21 -7.75 -29.25
N CYS A 227 10.17 -6.87 -28.26
CA CYS A 227 8.94 -6.38 -27.64
C CYS A 227 8.43 -5.05 -28.22
N SER A 228 9.19 -4.41 -29.11
CA SER A 228 8.84 -3.09 -29.69
C SER A 228 8.52 -2.02 -28.64
N GLY A 229 9.19 -2.07 -27.48
CA GLY A 229 8.96 -1.16 -26.36
C GLY A 229 7.67 -1.39 -25.56
N ASN A 230 6.87 -2.42 -25.88
CA ASN A 230 5.73 -2.84 -25.07
C ASN A 230 6.07 -4.14 -24.33
N TYR A 231 6.32 -4.02 -23.03
CA TYR A 231 6.72 -5.07 -22.12
C TYR A 231 5.56 -5.62 -21.28
N MET A 232 4.33 -5.11 -21.47
CA MET A 232 3.16 -5.58 -20.73
C MET A 232 2.62 -6.90 -21.27
N THR A 233 2.49 -6.97 -22.59
CA THR A 233 1.88 -8.10 -23.28
C THR A 233 2.84 -8.50 -24.38
N PRO A 234 3.49 -9.68 -24.28
CA PRO A 234 4.44 -10.08 -25.29
C PRO A 234 3.73 -10.26 -26.64
N SER A 235 4.22 -9.55 -27.64
CA SER A 235 3.67 -9.59 -29.01
C SER A 235 4.04 -10.87 -29.77
N ASN A 236 5.06 -11.59 -29.30
CA ASN A 236 5.58 -12.82 -29.91
C ASN A 236 6.37 -13.65 -28.89
N ILE A 237 6.72 -14.89 -29.26
CA ILE A 237 7.42 -15.84 -28.39
C ILE A 237 8.83 -15.38 -27.99
N HIS A 238 9.53 -14.62 -28.83
CA HIS A 238 10.84 -14.08 -28.48
C HIS A 238 10.71 -12.99 -27.42
N CYS A 239 9.74 -12.08 -27.56
CA CYS A 239 9.44 -11.10 -26.52
C CYS A 239 9.05 -11.79 -25.20
N ALA A 240 8.20 -12.81 -25.24
CA ALA A 240 7.82 -13.57 -24.05
C ALA A 240 9.06 -14.18 -23.35
N LYS A 241 9.96 -14.81 -24.11
CA LYS A 241 11.18 -15.42 -23.58
C LYS A 241 12.14 -14.39 -22.97
N TYR A 242 12.37 -13.27 -23.66
CA TYR A 242 13.25 -12.23 -23.14
C TYR A 242 12.65 -11.56 -21.90
N LEU A 243 11.34 -11.31 -21.89
CA LEU A 243 10.65 -10.81 -20.71
C LEU A 243 10.74 -11.78 -19.55
N ASP A 244 10.61 -13.07 -19.76
CA ASP A 244 10.80 -14.08 -18.71
C ASP A 244 12.19 -13.93 -18.06
N THR A 245 13.24 -13.88 -18.88
CA THR A 245 14.63 -13.68 -18.40
C THR A 245 14.85 -12.33 -17.70
N VAL A 246 14.21 -11.25 -18.14
CA VAL A 246 14.34 -9.91 -17.51
C VAL A 246 13.48 -9.76 -16.25
N THR A 247 12.32 -10.42 -16.22
CA THR A 247 11.36 -10.34 -15.12
C THR A 247 11.51 -11.45 -14.10
N GLU A 248 12.51 -12.33 -14.26
CA GLU A 248 12.94 -13.32 -13.29
C GLU A 248 13.24 -12.66 -11.92
N ASP A 249 12.18 -12.50 -11.13
CA ASP A 249 12.22 -12.53 -9.67
C ASP A 249 12.63 -13.96 -9.27
N SER A 250 13.91 -14.26 -9.46
CA SER A 250 14.51 -15.57 -9.13
C SER A 250 14.11 -16.03 -7.72
N LEU A 251 13.96 -15.11 -6.76
CA LEU A 251 13.50 -15.37 -5.39
C LEU A 251 12.04 -15.87 -5.28
N TYR A 252 11.11 -15.37 -6.11
CA TYR A 252 9.69 -15.77 -6.05
C TYR A 252 9.41 -17.07 -6.80
N GLN A 253 10.19 -17.39 -7.84
CA GLN A 253 10.13 -18.71 -8.45
C GLN A 253 10.72 -19.79 -7.54
N LEU A 254 11.80 -19.49 -6.81
CA LEU A 254 12.40 -20.39 -5.83
C LEU A 254 11.43 -20.74 -4.69
N SER A 255 10.70 -19.76 -4.15
CA SER A 255 9.71 -20.03 -3.08
C SER A 255 8.50 -20.83 -3.57
N ASN A 256 7.97 -20.53 -4.78
CA ASN A 256 6.91 -21.33 -5.39
C ASN A 256 7.37 -22.75 -5.69
N PHE A 257 8.57 -22.93 -6.29
CA PHE A 257 9.11 -24.25 -6.59
C PHE A 257 9.38 -25.07 -5.31
N TRP A 258 9.97 -24.44 -4.30
CA TRP A 258 10.24 -25.08 -3.02
C TRP A 258 8.96 -25.44 -2.26
N ALA A 259 7.99 -24.52 -2.17
CA ALA A 259 6.73 -24.74 -1.46
C ALA A 259 5.79 -25.73 -2.18
N ASN A 260 5.86 -25.82 -3.52
CA ASN A 260 5.10 -26.80 -4.31
C ASN A 260 5.83 -28.13 -4.52
N ASN A 261 7.07 -28.26 -4.04
CA ASN A 261 7.80 -29.53 -4.10
C ASN A 261 7.16 -30.58 -3.18
N GLY A 262 6.86 -31.77 -3.73
CA GLY A 262 6.18 -32.85 -2.99
C GLY A 262 6.91 -33.30 -1.72
N THR A 263 8.24 -33.36 -1.73
CA THR A 263 9.04 -33.77 -0.57
C THR A 263 9.02 -32.72 0.54
N VAL A 264 9.06 -31.44 0.18
CA VAL A 264 8.92 -30.33 1.14
C VAL A 264 7.53 -30.35 1.79
N ARG A 265 6.48 -30.56 0.98
CA ARG A 265 5.10 -30.62 1.46
C ARG A 265 4.85 -31.81 2.40
N ASP A 266 5.41 -32.97 2.08
CA ASP A 266 5.36 -34.15 2.95
C ASP A 266 6.12 -33.90 4.27
N ALA A 267 7.29 -33.25 4.22
CA ALA A 267 8.08 -32.90 5.41
C ALA A 267 7.40 -31.86 6.32
N LEU A 268 6.64 -30.94 5.73
CA LEU A 268 5.84 -29.95 6.45
C LEU A 268 4.48 -30.51 6.95
N GLY A 269 4.15 -31.76 6.65
CA GLY A 269 2.88 -32.38 7.05
C GLY A 269 1.66 -31.84 6.32
N ILE A 270 1.83 -31.31 5.09
CA ILE A 270 0.70 -30.80 4.30
C ILE A 270 -0.12 -31.99 3.78
N HIS A 271 -1.37 -32.10 4.23
CA HIS A 271 -2.27 -33.18 3.84
C HIS A 271 -2.54 -33.17 2.32
N LYS A 272 -2.37 -34.32 1.66
CA LYS A 272 -2.61 -34.43 0.21
C LYS A 272 -4.06 -34.08 -0.13
N GLY A 273 -4.23 -33.18 -1.11
CA GLY A 273 -5.54 -32.74 -1.60
C GLY A 273 -6.12 -31.49 -0.93
N THR A 274 -5.48 -30.92 0.11
CA THR A 274 -5.99 -29.70 0.76
C THR A 274 -5.59 -28.42 0.03
N ILE A 275 -4.33 -28.31 -0.38
CA ILE A 275 -3.80 -27.21 -1.20
C ILE A 275 -3.40 -27.81 -2.54
N VAL A 276 -3.94 -27.33 -3.66
CA VAL A 276 -3.58 -27.87 -4.99
C VAL A 276 -2.24 -27.30 -5.42
N ASP A 277 -2.13 -25.97 -5.42
CA ASP A 277 -0.92 -25.21 -5.74
C ASP A 277 -0.79 -24.05 -4.74
N TRP A 278 0.42 -23.81 -4.25
CA TRP A 278 0.73 -22.78 -3.26
C TRP A 278 1.12 -21.48 -3.96
N HIS A 279 0.63 -20.34 -3.47
CA HIS A 279 0.94 -18.98 -3.94
C HIS A 279 1.26 -18.03 -2.77
N ARG A 280 2.20 -17.11 -2.98
CA ARG A 280 2.67 -16.13 -1.96
C ARG A 280 1.62 -15.08 -1.57
N CYS A 281 0.87 -14.56 -2.54
CA CYS A 281 -0.21 -13.59 -2.33
C CYS A 281 -1.54 -14.30 -2.55
N THR A 282 -2.53 -14.03 -1.69
CA THR A 282 -3.85 -14.64 -1.82
C THR A 282 -4.48 -14.23 -3.14
N HIS A 283 -4.81 -15.20 -3.97
CA HIS A 283 -5.66 -14.95 -5.15
C HIS A 283 -7.08 -14.71 -4.68
N LEU A 284 -7.40 -13.43 -4.51
CA LEU A 284 -8.75 -12.98 -4.24
C LEU A 284 -9.57 -13.04 -5.54
N PRO A 285 -10.88 -13.32 -5.47
CA PRO A 285 -11.78 -13.11 -6.59
C PRO A 285 -11.98 -11.60 -6.80
N TYR A 286 -10.95 -10.97 -7.37
CA TYR A 286 -10.78 -9.52 -7.48
C TYR A 286 -10.70 -9.10 -8.95
N THR A 287 -11.51 -8.12 -9.32
CA THR A 287 -11.51 -7.56 -10.68
C THR A 287 -10.79 -6.21 -10.71
N SER A 288 -9.63 -6.16 -11.35
CA SER A 288 -8.91 -4.91 -11.66
C SER A 288 -9.61 -4.13 -12.77
N ASN A 289 -10.67 -3.39 -12.44
CA ASN A 289 -11.51 -2.66 -13.39
C ASN A 289 -11.09 -1.18 -13.60
N VAL A 290 -10.18 -0.65 -12.79
CA VAL A 290 -9.54 0.64 -13.03
C VAL A 290 -8.28 0.39 -13.84
N GLN A 291 -8.26 0.81 -15.11
CA GLN A 291 -7.10 0.63 -15.98
C GLN A 291 -5.99 1.66 -15.72
N SER A 292 -6.39 2.87 -15.32
CA SER A 292 -5.50 4.00 -15.06
C SER A 292 -6.13 4.92 -14.01
N ALA A 293 -5.39 5.23 -12.96
CA ALA A 293 -5.74 6.21 -11.94
C ALA A 293 -5.33 7.65 -12.33
N VAL A 294 -4.62 7.85 -13.45
CA VAL A 294 -4.19 9.18 -13.93
C VAL A 294 -5.35 10.18 -14.05
N PRO A 295 -6.54 9.82 -14.61
CA PRO A 295 -7.67 10.74 -14.66
C PRO A 295 -8.19 11.16 -13.28
N TYR A 296 -8.10 10.27 -12.29
CA TYR A 296 -8.51 10.56 -10.92
C TYR A 296 -7.53 11.54 -10.27
N HIS A 297 -6.22 11.31 -10.41
CA HIS A 297 -5.20 12.26 -9.97
C HIS A 297 -5.43 13.66 -10.56
N ARG A 298 -5.71 13.74 -11.86
CA ARG A 298 -6.01 15.02 -12.54
C ARG A 298 -7.21 15.72 -11.90
N THR A 299 -8.30 14.98 -11.70
CA THR A 299 -9.56 15.52 -11.19
C THR A 299 -9.43 16.00 -9.74
N ILE A 300 -8.81 15.20 -8.88
CA ILE A 300 -8.60 15.54 -7.46
C ILE A 300 -7.67 16.74 -7.32
N THR A 301 -6.59 16.78 -8.10
CA THR A 301 -5.66 17.91 -8.12
C THR A 301 -6.37 19.20 -8.58
N SER A 302 -7.24 19.10 -9.58
CA SER A 302 -8.05 20.24 -10.07
C SER A 302 -9.07 20.73 -9.03
N LYS A 303 -9.48 19.87 -8.10
CA LYS A 303 -10.31 20.21 -6.94
C LYS A 303 -9.52 20.87 -5.79
N GLY A 304 -8.20 20.98 -5.91
CA GLY A 304 -7.33 21.66 -4.95
C GLY A 304 -6.83 20.79 -3.78
N TYR A 305 -6.97 19.46 -3.87
CA TYR A 305 -6.40 18.56 -2.86
C TYR A 305 -4.92 18.27 -3.18
N PRO A 306 -3.97 18.67 -2.31
CA PRO A 306 -2.56 18.33 -2.48
C PRO A 306 -2.32 16.82 -2.46
N THR A 307 -1.30 16.40 -3.22
CA THR A 307 -0.95 15.00 -3.43
C THR A 307 0.54 14.79 -3.30
N LEU A 308 0.99 14.04 -2.30
CA LEU A 308 2.40 13.63 -2.21
C LEU A 308 2.58 12.26 -2.88
N ILE A 309 3.41 12.19 -3.92
CA ILE A 309 3.84 10.93 -4.54
C ILE A 309 5.34 10.77 -4.28
N TYR A 310 5.73 9.72 -3.58
CA TYR A 310 7.13 9.40 -3.34
C TYR A 310 7.47 8.01 -3.86
N SER A 311 8.69 7.80 -4.34
CA SER A 311 9.16 6.50 -4.82
C SER A 311 10.58 6.25 -4.31
N GLY A 312 10.80 5.08 -3.72
CA GLY A 312 12.16 4.55 -3.52
C GLY A 312 12.82 4.31 -4.87
N ASP A 313 14.03 4.82 -5.07
CA ASP A 313 14.75 4.81 -6.35
C ASP A 313 15.33 3.44 -6.75
N HIS A 314 15.26 2.45 -5.85
CA HIS A 314 15.70 1.07 -6.07
C HIS A 314 14.54 0.08 -6.28
N ASP A 315 13.29 0.53 -6.27
CA ASP A 315 12.14 -0.36 -6.46
C ASP A 315 11.94 -0.71 -7.94
N ALA A 316 12.19 -1.97 -8.30
CA ALA A 316 11.96 -2.48 -9.65
C ALA A 316 10.50 -2.90 -9.94
N MET A 317 9.66 -3.01 -8.90
CA MET A 317 8.26 -3.41 -9.03
C MET A 317 7.35 -2.24 -9.39
N ALA A 318 7.54 -1.08 -8.76
CA ALA A 318 6.95 0.19 -9.15
C ALA A 318 8.06 1.25 -9.35
N PRO A 319 8.79 1.18 -10.48
CA PRO A 319 9.93 2.06 -10.71
C PRO A 319 9.55 3.54 -10.75
N TYR A 320 10.36 4.37 -10.09
CA TYR A 320 10.14 5.82 -10.07
C TYR A 320 10.08 6.45 -11.48
N VAL A 321 10.74 5.85 -12.47
CA VAL A 321 10.69 6.33 -13.87
C VAL A 321 9.32 6.13 -14.51
N GLY A 322 8.58 5.08 -14.11
CA GLY A 322 7.16 4.89 -14.46
C GLY A 322 6.30 5.95 -13.80
N THR A 323 6.55 6.19 -12.50
CA THR A 323 5.92 7.26 -11.73
C THR A 323 6.08 8.63 -12.39
N GLN A 324 7.32 9.00 -12.74
CA GLN A 324 7.60 10.25 -13.44
C GLN A 324 6.92 10.33 -14.81
N ALA A 325 6.82 9.21 -15.54
CA ALA A 325 6.24 9.20 -16.87
C ALA A 325 4.72 9.50 -16.85
N TRP A 326 3.95 8.85 -15.97
CA TRP A 326 2.52 9.15 -15.87
C TRP A 326 2.26 10.54 -15.27
N ILE A 327 3.11 11.01 -14.34
CA ILE A 327 3.03 12.37 -13.79
C ILE A 327 3.21 13.41 -14.90
N ARG A 328 4.22 13.24 -15.76
CA ARG A 328 4.42 14.13 -16.92
C ARG A 328 3.20 14.16 -17.84
N SER A 329 2.47 13.05 -17.95
CA SER A 329 1.24 12.96 -18.75
C SER A 329 0.07 13.79 -18.19
N LEU A 330 0.11 14.19 -16.91
CA LEU A 330 -0.87 15.12 -16.35
C LEU A 330 -0.75 16.52 -16.97
N ASN A 331 0.42 16.86 -17.51
CA ASN A 331 0.72 18.12 -18.17
C ASN A 331 0.44 19.35 -17.27
N PHE A 332 0.79 19.23 -15.98
CA PHE A 332 0.74 20.34 -15.04
C PHE A 332 2.00 21.21 -15.14
N SER A 333 1.85 22.50 -14.84
CA SER A 333 2.98 23.43 -14.80
C SER A 333 3.88 23.14 -13.61
N VAL A 334 5.18 23.04 -13.87
CA VAL A 334 6.22 22.97 -12.83
C VAL A 334 6.36 24.37 -12.22
N ILE A 335 6.27 24.45 -10.89
CA ILE A 335 6.33 25.72 -10.14
C ILE A 335 7.74 25.94 -9.57
N ASP A 336 8.41 24.88 -9.14
CA ASP A 336 9.80 24.86 -8.69
C ASP A 336 10.54 23.69 -9.34
N ASN A 337 11.81 23.88 -9.69
CA ASN A 337 12.62 22.87 -10.34
C ASN A 337 13.10 21.80 -9.35
N TRP A 338 13.61 20.68 -9.89
CA TRP A 338 14.19 19.61 -9.09
C TRP A 338 15.27 20.15 -8.15
N ARG A 339 15.18 19.78 -6.87
CA ARG A 339 16.17 20.12 -5.85
C ARG A 339 16.37 18.97 -4.88
N PRO A 340 17.56 18.85 -4.28
CA PRO A 340 17.78 17.85 -3.24
C PRO A 340 17.01 18.22 -1.97
N TRP A 341 16.44 17.21 -1.32
CA TRP A 341 15.95 17.33 0.05
C TRP A 341 16.86 16.55 1.00
N TYR A 342 16.92 16.98 2.25
CA TYR A 342 17.93 16.53 3.21
C TYR A 342 17.28 15.90 4.44
N SER A 343 17.90 14.83 4.94
CA SER A 343 17.60 14.24 6.24
C SER A 343 18.91 14.02 6.99
N SER A 344 18.98 14.48 8.25
CA SER A 344 20.16 14.36 9.11
C SER A 344 21.47 14.84 8.44
N GLY A 345 21.39 15.90 7.64
CA GLY A 345 22.55 16.50 6.95
C GLY A 345 23.03 15.74 5.71
N GLN A 346 22.33 14.70 5.26
CA GLN A 346 22.60 13.97 4.01
C GLN A 346 21.48 14.21 3.01
N VAL A 347 21.80 14.16 1.71
CA VAL A 347 20.79 14.15 0.65
C VAL A 347 20.00 12.86 0.78
N ALA A 348 18.70 12.98 1.00
CA ALA A 348 17.79 11.85 1.16
C ALA A 348 16.98 11.56 -0.12
N GLY A 349 16.95 12.53 -1.05
CA GLY A 349 16.37 12.36 -2.38
C GLY A 349 16.27 13.70 -3.11
N TYR A 350 15.44 13.73 -4.15
CA TYR A 350 15.12 14.94 -4.91
C TYR A 350 13.62 15.15 -4.93
N ASP A 351 13.18 16.40 -4.78
CA ASP A 351 11.78 16.81 -4.91
C ASP A 351 11.62 17.82 -6.05
N LEU A 352 10.39 17.97 -6.55
CA LEU A 352 10.03 18.90 -7.62
C LEU A 352 8.71 19.55 -7.23
N PHE A 353 8.58 20.85 -6.94
CA PHE A 353 7.26 21.39 -6.56
C PHE A 353 6.40 21.79 -7.77
N GLY A 354 5.20 21.20 -7.88
CA GLY A 354 4.20 21.50 -8.92
C GLY A 354 2.86 20.84 -8.58
N LEU A 355 2.09 21.50 -7.69
CA LEU A 355 1.01 20.89 -6.90
C LEU A 355 1.49 19.74 -5.97
N TRP A 356 2.60 20.05 -5.27
CA TRP A 356 3.19 19.46 -4.04
C TRP A 356 3.67 18.00 -4.08
N PHE A 357 4.86 17.78 -4.67
CA PHE A 357 5.62 16.53 -4.62
C PHE A 357 6.55 16.43 -3.42
#